data_AF-A0A9X9MC87-F1
#
_entry.id   AF-A0A9X9MC87-F1
#
_cell.length_a   1.000
_cell.length_b   1.000
_cell.length_c   1.000
_cell.angle_alpha   90.00
_cell.angle_beta   90.00
_cell.angle_gamma   90.00
#
_symmetry.space_group_name_H-M   'P 1'
#
loop_
_entity.id
_entity.type
_entity.pdbx_description
1 polymer ?
#
loop_
_entity_poly.entity_id
_entity_poly.type
_entity_poly.pdbx_seq_one_letter_code
_entity_poly.pdbx_strand_id
1 'polypeptide(L)' 'MSSLSEYALRMTRLSARLFGEVARPTDSKSMKVVKLFSEQPLAKRKETYDWYPNHNTYFALMGTLRFLGLYR' A
#
# COMPACT_ATOMS: atom_id res chain seq x y z
N MET A 1 32.75 14.52 -9.96
CA MET A 1 32.27 14.16 -8.61
C MET A 1 33.33 13.28 -7.99
N SER A 2 33.87 13.63 -6.82
CA SER A 2 34.82 12.75 -6.13
C SER A 2 34.11 11.43 -5.79
N SER A 3 34.77 10.30 -6.04
CA SER A 3 34.28 9.00 -5.62
C SER A 3 34.18 8.98 -4.08
N LEU A 4 33.12 8.35 -3.56
CA LEU A 4 32.97 8.13 -2.12
C LEU A 4 34.17 7.35 -1.57
N SER A 5 34.63 7.73 -0.39
CA SER A 5 35.63 6.94 0.35
C SER A 5 35.10 5.54 0.63
N GLU A 6 35.99 4.55 0.64
CA GLU A 6 35.65 3.16 0.97
C GLU A 6 34.97 3.06 2.35
N TYR A 7 35.41 3.87 3.32
CA TYR A 7 34.79 3.95 4.64
C TYR A 7 33.32 4.37 4.56
N ALA A 8 33.02 5.40 3.75
CA ALA A 8 31.65 5.87 3.57
C ALA A 8 30.75 4.78 2.95
N LEU A 9 31.25 4.01 1.98
CA LEU A 9 30.52 2.88 1.40
C LEU A 9 30.25 1.75 2.41
N ARG A 10 31.20 1.51 3.33
CA ARG A 10 31.01 0.52 4.41
C ARG A 10 29.97 1.01 5.42
N MET A 11 30.01 2.28 5.78
CA MET A 11 29.05 2.89 6.70
C MET A 11 27.62 2.90 6.13
N THR A 12 27.43 3.23 4.85
CA THR A 12 26.10 3.21 4.21
C THR A 12 25.51 1.81 4.12
N ARG A 13 26.34 0.80 3.84
CA ARG A 13 25.90 -0.61 3.87
C ARG A 13 25.53 -1.06 5.28
N LEU A 14 26.27 -0.62 6.29
CA LEU A 14 26.00 -0.94 7.69
C LEU A 14 24.68 -0.30 8.14
N SER A 15 24.46 0.99 7.87
CA SER A 15 23.20 1.67 8.19
C SER A 15 22.01 1.02 7.49
N ALA A 16 22.14 0.69 6.19
CA ALA A 16 21.08 0.01 5.45
C ALA A 16 20.68 -1.33 6.08
N ARG A 17 21.65 -2.10 6.61
CA ARG A 17 21.35 -3.35 7.33
C ARG A 17 20.67 -3.12 8.68
N LEU A 18 21.11 -2.10 9.43
CA LEU A 18 20.53 -1.76 10.72
C LEU A 18 19.07 -1.33 10.60
N PHE A 19 18.74 -0.55 9.57
CA PHE A 19 17.40 -0.01 9.37
C PHE A 19 16.51 -0.85 8.43
N GLY A 20 17.00 -2.02 7.97
CA GLY A 20 16.22 -2.92 7.10
C GLY A 20 16.03 -2.42 5.67
N GLU A 21 16.86 -1.49 5.22
CA GLU A 21 16.90 -1.00 3.85
C GLU A 21 17.71 -1.93 2.92
N VAL A 22 17.77 -1.61 1.64
CA VAL A 22 18.47 -2.43 0.63
C VAL A 22 19.98 -2.31 0.81
N ALA A 23 20.61 -3.33 1.40
CA ALA A 23 22.05 -3.33 1.70
C ALA A 23 22.97 -3.68 0.51
N ARG A 24 22.44 -4.33 -0.54
CA ARG A 24 23.20 -4.67 -1.74
C ARG A 24 23.02 -3.57 -2.78
N PRO A 25 24.07 -3.18 -3.52
CA PRO A 25 23.89 -2.27 -4.65
C PRO A 25 22.97 -2.93 -5.66
N THR A 26 21.85 -2.29 -5.96
CA THR A 26 20.83 -2.75 -6.89
C THR A 26 20.55 -1.70 -7.93
N ASP A 27 20.29 -2.13 -9.17
CA ASP A 27 19.95 -1.22 -10.26
C ASP A 27 18.67 -0.42 -9.97
N SER A 28 18.59 0.77 -10.56
CA SER A 28 17.41 1.65 -10.44
C SER A 28 16.11 0.99 -10.90
N LYS A 29 16.19 0.10 -11.92
CA LYS A 29 15.05 -0.71 -12.38
C LYS A 29 14.58 -1.71 -11.32
N SER A 30 15.51 -2.36 -10.62
CA SER A 30 15.22 -3.38 -9.60
C SER A 30 14.63 -2.79 -8.33
N MET A 31 14.97 -1.53 -8.00
CA MET A 31 14.36 -0.79 -6.89
C MET A 31 12.84 -0.60 -7.04
N LYS A 32 12.29 -0.74 -8.27
CA LYS A 32 10.84 -0.75 -8.50
C LYS A 32 10.13 -1.83 -7.69
N VAL A 33 10.75 -2.99 -7.52
CA VAL A 33 10.16 -4.12 -6.78
C VAL A 33 10.01 -3.77 -5.31
N VAL A 34 11.04 -3.15 -4.72
CA VAL A 34 11.01 -2.65 -3.34
C VAL A 34 9.84 -1.68 -3.16
N LYS A 35 9.68 -0.73 -4.08
CA LYS A 35 8.58 0.23 -4.06
C LYS A 35 7.20 -0.42 -4.19
N LEU A 36 7.08 -1.43 -5.05
CA LEU A 36 5.83 -2.13 -5.30
C LEU A 36 5.35 -2.92 -4.07
N PHE A 37 6.27 -3.42 -3.26
CA PHE A 37 5.94 -4.14 -2.02
C PHE A 37 5.92 -3.25 -0.77
N SER A 38 6.56 -2.08 -0.80
CA SER A 38 6.46 -1.11 0.29
C SER A 38 5.12 -0.37 0.30
N GLU A 39 4.49 -0.18 -0.86
CA GLU A 39 3.22 0.52 -0.99
C GLU A 39 2.04 -0.45 -1.15
N GLN A 40 0.86 -0.06 -0.66
CA GLN A 40 -0.36 -0.82 -0.91
C GLN A 40 -0.75 -0.69 -2.40
N PRO A 41 -0.99 -1.82 -3.10
CA PRO A 41 -1.38 -1.79 -4.50
C PRO A 41 -2.73 -1.10 -4.65
N LEU A 42 -2.89 -0.35 -5.74
CA LEU A 42 -4.06 0.51 -5.99
C LEU A 42 -5.38 -0.25 -5.79
N ALA A 43 -5.51 -1.44 -6.39
CA ALA A 43 -6.73 -2.24 -6.31
C ALA A 43 -7.14 -2.69 -4.89
N LYS A 44 -6.19 -2.73 -3.95
CA LYS A 44 -6.47 -3.10 -2.54
C LYS A 44 -6.79 -1.88 -1.67
N ARG A 45 -6.69 -0.66 -2.20
CA ARG A 45 -7.02 0.54 -1.43
C ARG A 45 -8.53 0.59 -1.25
N LYS A 46 -8.98 0.96 -0.04
CA LYS A 46 -10.40 1.07 0.30
C LYS A 46 -11.15 1.98 -0.65
N GLU A 47 -10.51 3.08 -1.04
CA GLU A 47 -11.01 4.02 -2.05
C GLU A 47 -11.36 3.35 -3.39
N THR A 48 -10.71 2.23 -3.74
CA THR A 48 -10.94 1.56 -5.02
C THR A 48 -12.05 0.52 -4.93
N TYR A 49 -11.97 -0.42 -3.98
CA TYR A 49 -12.95 -1.51 -3.91
C TYR A 49 -14.24 -1.14 -3.18
N ASP A 50 -14.20 -0.18 -2.26
CA ASP A 50 -15.35 0.28 -1.46
C ASP A 50 -15.97 1.56 -2.07
N TRP A 51 -15.77 1.77 -3.37
CA TRP A 51 -16.22 2.97 -4.07
C TRP A 51 -17.74 3.08 -4.11
N TYR A 52 -18.43 1.97 -4.39
CA TYR A 52 -19.89 1.94 -4.40
C TYR A 52 -20.41 1.34 -3.09
N PRO A 53 -21.33 2.03 -2.39
CA PRO A 53 -22.00 1.42 -1.24
C PRO A 53 -22.81 0.20 -1.69
N ASN A 54 -23.05 -0.72 -0.76
CA ASN A 54 -23.81 -1.93 -1.06
C ASN A 54 -25.31 -1.64 -1.19
N HIS A 55 -25.74 -1.23 -2.39
CA HIS A 55 -27.13 -0.83 -2.67
C HIS A 55 -28.13 -1.96 -2.40
N ASN A 56 -27.75 -3.22 -2.61
CA ASN A 56 -28.61 -4.36 -2.35
C ASN A 56 -28.97 -4.46 -0.87
N THR A 57 -28.02 -4.19 0.03
CA THR A 57 -28.30 -4.18 1.48
C THR A 57 -29.26 -3.08 1.87
N TYR A 58 -29.07 -1.85 1.39
CA TYR A 58 -29.97 -0.74 1.70
C TYR A 58 -31.36 -0.97 1.12
N PHE A 59 -31.46 -1.43 -0.12
CA PHE A 59 -32.73 -1.72 -0.77
C PHE A 59 -33.49 -2.82 -0.03
N ALA A 60 -32.84 -3.94 0.27
CA ALA A 60 -33.46 -5.04 1.00
C ALA A 60 -33.89 -4.61 2.40
N LEU A 61 -33.04 -3.88 3.13
CA LEU A 61 -33.34 -3.40 4.47
C LEU A 61 -34.51 -2.42 4.50
N MET A 62 -34.55 -1.45 3.58
CA MET A 62 -35.66 -0.51 3.51
C MET A 62 -36.96 -1.20 3.05
N GLY A 63 -36.86 -2.20 2.17
CA GLY A 63 -37.99 -3.05 1.79
C GLY A 63 -38.57 -3.84 2.95
N THR A 64 -37.73 -4.48 3.77
CA THR A 64 -38.20 -5.23 4.94
C THR A 64 -38.81 -4.30 5.99
N LEU A 65 -38.19 -3.16 6.27
CA LEU A 65 -38.76 -2.14 7.17
C LEU A 65 -40.11 -1.61 6.67
N ARG A 66 -40.28 -1.47 5.35
CA ARG A 66 -41.57 -1.09 4.76
C ARG A 66 -42.64 -2.15 4.95
N PHE A 67 -42.31 -3.43 4.78
CA PHE A 67 -43.26 -4.52 5.04
C PHE A 67 -43.63 -4.65 6.53
N LEU A 68 -42.71 -4.29 7.42
CA LEU A 68 -42.97 -4.21 8.87
C LEU A 68 -43.73 -2.94 9.27
N GLY A 69 -43.97 -2.00 8.35
CA GLY A 69 -44.66 -0.73 8.64
C GLY A 69 -43.79 0.32 9.34
N LEU A 70 -42.47 0.13 9.40
CA LEU A 70 -41.50 1.01 10.07
C LEU A 70 -40.91 2.09 9.14
N TYR A 71 -41.04 1.92 7.83
CA TYR A 71 -40.50 2.81 6.79
C TYR A 71 -41.53 3.00 5.67
N ARG A 72 -41.64 4.19 5.08
CA ARG A 72 -42.58 4.49 4.00
C ARG A 72 -41.96 5.32 2.89
#